data_AF-A0A1H2RJ79-F1
#
_entry.id   AF-A0A1H2RJ79-F1
#
_cell.length_a   1.000
_cell.length_b   1.000
_cell.length_c   1.000
_cell.angle_alpha   90.00
_cell.angle_beta   90.00
_cell.angle_gamma   90.00
#
_symmetry.space_group_name_H-M   'P 1'
#
loop_
_entity.id
_entity.type
_entity.pdbx_description
1 polymer ?
#
loop_
_entity_poly.entity_id
_entity_poly.type
_entity_poly.pdbx_seq_one_letter_code
_entity_poly.pdbx_strand_id
1 'polypeptide(L)'
;MSTQPSAITVFGRDYDIRKYRKESDLFTITAYNLDRISTGKDPGDPGFGITATGTFAKTGRTVAVDPTVIPYGSLLYIEGVGWRIAEDTGGAIRGRHIDVLMPSRRNALQFGVKQCKVTVYIPDNLTDV
;
A
#
# COMPACT_ATOMS: atom_id res chain seq x y z
N MET A 1 -26.23 6.80 -17.85
CA MET A 1 -25.39 5.84 -17.11
C MET A 1 -23.93 6.28 -17.30
N SER A 2 -23.22 6.62 -16.23
CA SER A 2 -21.80 6.99 -16.31
C SER A 2 -20.97 5.71 -16.45
N THR A 3 -20.36 5.49 -17.62
CA THR A 3 -19.39 4.42 -17.82
C THR A 3 -18.15 4.74 -16.99
N GLN A 4 -17.76 3.83 -16.09
CA GLN A 4 -16.47 3.91 -15.42
C GLN A 4 -15.36 3.90 -16.49
N PRO A 5 -14.28 4.69 -16.32
CA PRO A 5 -13.17 4.68 -17.27
C PRO A 5 -12.57 3.27 -17.37
N SER A 6 -12.21 2.82 -18.58
CA SER A 6 -11.62 1.49 -18.77
C SER A 6 -10.19 1.38 -18.25
N ALA A 7 -9.52 2.51 -18.00
CA ALA A 7 -8.16 2.54 -17.47
C ALA A 7 -7.97 3.68 -16.46
N ILE A 8 -7.01 3.49 -15.56
CA ILE A 8 -6.51 4.52 -14.64
C ILE A 8 -4.99 4.60 -14.73
N THR A 9 -4.42 5.80 -14.63
CA THR A 9 -2.97 5.99 -14.53
C THR A 9 -2.57 6.12 -13.07
N VAL A 10 -1.74 5.21 -12.58
CA VAL A 10 -1.21 5.21 -11.21
C VAL A 10 0.31 5.16 -11.29
N PHE A 11 0.97 6.19 -10.73
CA PHE A 11 2.43 6.37 -10.77
C PHE A 11 3.06 6.30 -12.18
N GLY A 12 2.35 6.82 -13.18
CA GLY A 12 2.83 6.87 -14.57
C GLY A 12 2.64 5.58 -15.37
N ARG A 13 1.97 4.57 -14.79
CA ARG A 13 1.56 3.34 -15.48
C ARG A 13 0.05 3.32 -15.65
N ASP A 14 -0.40 2.92 -16.83
CA ASP A 14 -1.81 2.71 -17.12
C ASP A 14 -2.22 1.28 -16.74
N TYR A 15 -3.33 1.18 -16.02
CA TYR A 15 -3.93 -0.07 -15.59
C TYR A 15 -5.30 -0.21 -16.21
N ASP A 16 -5.53 -1.32 -16.93
CA ASP A 16 -6.87 -1.68 -17.41
C ASP A 16 -7.71 -2.18 -16.23
N ILE A 17 -8.53 -1.30 -15.66
CA ILE A 17 -9.29 -1.62 -14.44
C ILE A 17 -10.41 -2.63 -14.69
N ARG A 18 -10.69 -3.01 -15.94
CA ARG A 18 -11.63 -4.10 -16.25
C ARG A 18 -11.08 -5.47 -15.83
N LYS A 19 -9.76 -5.57 -15.61
CA LYS A 19 -9.07 -6.75 -15.07
C LYS A 19 -8.90 -6.71 -13.55
N TYR A 20 -9.63 -5.81 -12.90
CA TYR A 20 -9.53 -5.58 -11.48
C TYR A 20 -10.91 -5.65 -10.86
N ARG A 21 -11.04 -6.42 -9.79
CA ARG A 21 -12.19 -6.34 -8.91
C ARG A 21 -11.99 -5.17 -7.94
N LYS A 22 -13.04 -4.37 -7.83
CA LYS A 22 -13.06 -3.20 -6.93
C LYS A 22 -13.84 -3.52 -5.67
N GLU A 23 -13.21 -3.24 -4.54
CA GLU A 23 -13.82 -3.34 -3.21
C GLU A 23 -13.61 -2.03 -2.46
N SER A 24 -14.51 -1.70 -1.53
CA SER A 24 -14.39 -0.48 -0.74
C SER A 24 -14.89 -0.70 0.67
N ASP A 25 -14.07 -0.39 1.66
CA ASP A 25 -14.40 -0.57 3.07
C ASP A 25 -13.60 0.42 3.94
N LEU A 26 -13.89 0.45 5.24
CA LEU A 26 -13.12 1.18 6.24
C LEU A 26 -11.91 0.35 6.69
N PHE A 27 -10.76 1.04 6.76
CA PHE A 27 -9.50 0.47 7.22
C PHE A 27 -8.88 1.36 8.29
N THR A 28 -8.20 0.71 9.23
CA THR A 28 -7.24 1.39 10.11
C THR A 28 -6.00 1.72 9.29
N ILE A 29 -5.61 2.98 9.24
CA ILE A 29 -4.42 3.46 8.54
C ILE A 29 -3.42 3.98 9.58
N THR A 30 -2.23 3.40 9.57
CA THR A 30 -1.06 3.90 10.31
C THR A 30 0.04 4.32 9.35
N ALA A 31 1.17 4.75 9.89
CA ALA A 31 2.36 5.02 9.10
C ALA A 31 3.62 4.47 9.77
N TYR A 32 4.58 4.10 8.93
CA TYR A 32 5.93 3.67 9.31
C TYR A 32 6.98 4.35 8.46
N ASN A 33 8.25 4.18 8.83
CA ASN A 33 9.40 4.54 8.01
C ASN A 33 10.43 3.40 8.02
N LEU A 34 11.51 3.55 7.25
CA LEU A 34 12.54 2.50 7.14
C LEU A 34 13.55 2.48 8.29
N ASP A 35 13.25 3.06 9.45
CA ASP A 35 14.21 3.01 10.57
C ASP A 35 14.26 1.63 11.23
N ARG A 36 15.32 1.38 12.00
CA ARG A 36 15.49 0.15 12.76
C ARG A 36 14.33 -0.11 13.74
N ILE A 37 13.71 0.93 14.29
CA ILE A 37 12.59 0.77 15.23
C ILE A 37 11.38 0.12 14.53
N SER A 38 11.10 0.54 13.29
CA SER A 38 9.97 0.05 12.51
C SER A 38 10.28 -1.27 11.81
N THR A 39 11.50 -1.43 11.28
CA THR A 39 11.85 -2.52 10.36
C THR A 39 12.86 -3.52 10.91
N GLY A 40 13.50 -3.21 12.04
CA GLY A 40 14.61 -3.99 12.60
C GLY A 40 15.94 -3.85 11.86
N LYS A 41 16.03 -3.04 10.80
CA LYS A 41 17.20 -2.94 9.90
C LYS A 41 17.74 -1.52 9.78
N ASP A 42 19.04 -1.39 9.53
CA ASP A 42 19.73 -0.15 9.16
C ASP A 42 20.28 -0.20 7.72
N PRO A 43 20.63 0.95 7.12
CA PRO A 43 21.36 0.98 5.85
C PRO A 43 22.63 0.11 5.91
N GLY A 44 22.72 -0.88 5.03
CA GLY A 44 23.81 -1.87 4.98
C GLY A 44 23.40 -3.26 5.46
N ASP A 45 22.30 -3.37 6.22
CA ASP A 45 21.76 -4.68 6.60
C ASP A 45 21.15 -5.39 5.38
N PRO A 46 21.28 -6.73 5.28
CA PRO A 46 20.61 -7.51 4.24
C PRO A 46 19.10 -7.26 4.19
N GLY A 47 18.60 -6.91 3.02
CA GLY A 47 17.18 -6.64 2.80
C GLY A 47 16.69 -5.34 3.43
N PHE A 48 17.56 -4.38 3.76
CA PHE A 48 17.16 -3.03 4.13
C PHE A 48 16.38 -2.37 2.99
N GLY A 49 15.19 -1.84 3.30
CA GLY A 49 14.32 -1.18 2.31
C GLY A 49 13.73 -2.12 1.25
N ILE A 50 13.89 -3.44 1.38
CA ILE A 50 13.27 -4.44 0.51
C ILE A 50 11.92 -4.84 1.10
N THR A 51 10.86 -4.70 0.31
CA THR A 51 9.49 -5.07 0.68
C THR A 51 9.28 -6.58 0.60
N ALA A 52 8.15 -7.07 1.14
CA ALA A 52 7.74 -8.46 1.01
C ALA A 52 7.63 -8.96 -0.45
N THR A 53 7.33 -8.09 -1.42
CA THR A 53 7.31 -8.44 -2.85
C THR A 53 8.69 -8.39 -3.52
N GLY A 54 9.74 -8.02 -2.79
CA GLY A 54 11.10 -7.91 -3.31
C GLY A 54 11.41 -6.58 -4.01
N THR A 55 10.48 -5.62 -4.01
CA THR A 55 10.72 -4.28 -4.56
C THR A 55 11.40 -3.38 -3.53
N PHE A 56 12.00 -2.27 -3.99
CA PHE A 56 12.44 -1.23 -3.08
C PHE A 56 11.24 -0.41 -2.58
N ALA A 57 11.14 -0.31 -1.26
CA ALA A 57 10.13 0.46 -0.57
C ALA A 57 10.25 1.95 -0.97
N LYS A 58 9.15 2.55 -1.43
CA LYS A 58 9.13 3.92 -1.96
C LYS A 58 8.06 4.76 -1.28
N THR A 59 8.47 5.84 -0.62
CA THR A 59 7.55 6.82 0.00
C THR A 59 6.55 7.34 -1.05
N GLY A 60 5.29 7.48 -0.65
CA GLY A 60 4.21 7.93 -1.53
C GLY A 60 3.64 6.84 -2.45
N ARG A 61 4.21 5.64 -2.44
CA ARG A 61 3.76 4.49 -3.23
C ARG A 61 3.48 3.27 -2.37
N THR A 62 4.47 2.82 -1.62
CA THR A 62 4.44 1.54 -0.91
C THR A 62 3.56 1.61 0.34
N VAL A 63 2.74 0.57 0.54
CA VAL A 63 2.06 0.29 1.79
C VAL A 63 2.29 -1.14 2.22
N ALA A 64 2.32 -1.36 3.54
CA ALA A 64 2.23 -2.69 4.13
C ALA A 64 0.78 -3.06 4.39
N VAL A 65 0.41 -4.31 4.10
CA VAL A 65 -0.96 -4.83 4.24
C VAL A 65 -0.95 -6.25 4.82
N ASP A 66 -2.14 -6.73 5.18
CA ASP A 66 -2.40 -8.17 5.31
C ASP A 66 -2.71 -8.76 3.91
N PRO A 67 -1.83 -9.61 3.34
CA PRO A 67 -2.02 -10.16 2.00
C PRO A 67 -3.22 -11.11 1.89
N THR A 68 -3.76 -11.61 3.00
CA THR A 68 -4.97 -12.44 3.00
C THR A 68 -6.25 -11.62 2.81
N VAL A 69 -6.17 -10.30 3.04
CA VAL A 69 -7.28 -9.35 2.85
C VAL A 69 -7.04 -8.49 1.60
N ILE A 70 -5.81 -8.00 1.41
CA ILE A 70 -5.41 -7.19 0.25
C ILE A 70 -4.23 -7.89 -0.43
N PRO A 71 -4.46 -8.66 -1.51
CA PRO A 71 -3.39 -9.32 -2.23
C PRO A 71 -2.31 -8.34 -2.70
N TYR A 72 -1.06 -8.80 -2.73
CA TYR A 72 0.04 -7.99 -3.27
C TYR A 72 -0.21 -7.55 -4.70
N GLY A 73 0.29 -6.37 -5.05
CA GLY A 73 0.06 -5.73 -6.34
C GLY A 73 -1.28 -5.01 -6.47
N SER A 74 -2.18 -5.16 -5.50
CA SER A 74 -3.41 -4.37 -5.46
C SER A 74 -3.11 -2.87 -5.46
N LEU A 75 -3.90 -2.11 -6.22
CA LEU A 75 -3.88 -0.65 -6.16
C LEU A 75 -4.87 -0.18 -5.10
N LEU A 76 -4.46 0.78 -4.28
CA LEU A 76 -5.30 1.33 -3.23
C LEU A 76 -5.48 2.81 -3.45
N TYR A 77 -6.70 3.30 -3.40
CA TYR A 77 -6.99 4.71 -3.22
C TYR A 77 -7.50 4.92 -1.80
N ILE A 78 -6.65 5.52 -0.95
CA ILE A 78 -6.95 5.81 0.45
C ILE A 78 -7.45 7.25 0.54
N GLU A 79 -8.69 7.46 0.98
CA GLU A 79 -9.26 8.81 1.08
C GLU A 79 -8.40 9.71 1.97
N GLY A 80 -8.07 10.90 1.47
CA GLY A 80 -7.19 11.87 2.15
C GLY A 80 -5.68 11.56 2.09
N VAL A 81 -5.27 10.44 1.50
CA VAL A 81 -3.86 10.00 1.40
C VAL A 81 -3.41 9.77 -0.04
N GLY A 82 -4.33 9.30 -0.90
CA GLY A 82 -4.13 9.09 -2.33
C GLY A 82 -3.78 7.64 -2.71
N TRP A 83 -3.28 7.48 -3.94
CA TRP A 83 -2.94 6.18 -4.52
C TRP A 83 -1.75 5.51 -3.85
N ARG A 84 -1.79 4.19 -3.68
CA ARG A 84 -0.72 3.34 -3.13
C ARG A 84 -0.73 1.97 -3.80
N ILE A 85 0.33 1.19 -3.60
CA ILE A 85 0.45 -0.20 -4.05
C ILE A 85 0.76 -1.09 -2.84
N ALA A 86 0.04 -2.20 -2.71
CA ALA A 86 0.32 -3.24 -1.72
C ALA A 86 1.58 -4.01 -2.11
N GLU A 87 2.70 -3.68 -1.47
CA GLU A 87 4.01 -4.30 -1.78
C GLU A 87 4.65 -4.93 -0.55
N ASP A 88 4.20 -4.57 0.64
CA ASP A 88 4.89 -4.93 1.87
C ASP A 88 3.95 -5.59 2.89
N THR A 89 4.51 -6.14 3.96
CA THR A 89 3.74 -6.64 5.09
C THR A 89 4.51 -6.44 6.40
N GLY A 90 3.81 -6.56 7.52
CA GLY A 90 4.39 -6.47 8.85
C GLY A 90 3.65 -7.38 9.82
N GLY A 91 4.34 -7.88 10.84
CA GLY A 91 3.76 -8.84 11.79
C GLY A 91 2.48 -8.34 12.46
N ALA A 92 2.40 -7.03 12.73
CA ALA A 92 1.27 -6.35 13.35
C ALA A 92 0.19 -5.89 12.35
N ILE A 93 0.47 -5.92 11.03
CA ILE A 93 -0.45 -5.44 10.00
C ILE A 93 -1.35 -6.60 9.59
N ARG A 94 -2.48 -6.74 10.29
CA ARG A 94 -3.41 -7.87 10.18
C ARG A 94 -4.84 -7.39 9.95
N GLY A 95 -5.59 -8.13 9.14
CA GLY A 95 -6.96 -7.80 8.78
C GLY A 95 -7.06 -6.50 7.98
N ARG A 96 -8.00 -5.63 8.37
CA ARG A 96 -8.25 -4.33 7.72
C ARG A 96 -7.35 -3.22 8.28
N HIS A 97 -6.05 -3.47 8.25
CA HIS A 97 -5.01 -2.54 8.68
C HIS A 97 -4.01 -2.33 7.54
N ILE A 98 -3.75 -1.07 7.21
CA ILE A 98 -2.77 -0.65 6.21
C ILE A 98 -1.74 0.27 6.88
N ASP A 99 -0.46 0.05 6.61
CA ASP A 99 0.63 0.90 7.10
C ASP A 99 1.29 1.65 5.94
N VAL A 100 1.26 2.98 6.00
CA VAL A 100 1.75 3.84 4.91
C VAL A 100 3.21 4.20 5.11
N LEU A 101 4.05 3.92 4.11
CA LEU A 101 5.45 4.30 4.17
C LEU A 101 5.61 5.83 4.07
N MET A 102 6.26 6.39 5.09
CA MET A 102 6.59 7.80 5.23
C MET A 102 8.12 8.02 5.18
N PRO A 103 8.57 9.23 4.81
CA PRO A 103 10.00 9.48 4.61
C PRO A 103 10.78 9.61 5.93
N SER A 104 10.10 9.74 7.08
CA SER A 104 10.76 9.82 8.38
C SER A 104 9.83 9.38 9.51
N ARG A 105 10.43 8.99 10.64
CA ARG A 105 9.71 8.67 11.87
C ARG A 105 8.84 9.83 12.36
N ARG A 106 9.33 11.07 12.25
CA ARG A 106 8.57 12.27 12.60
C ARG A 106 7.29 12.37 11.79
N ASN A 107 7.36 12.12 10.48
CA ASN A 107 6.18 12.16 9.61
C ASN A 107 5.19 11.04 9.94
N ALA A 108 5.69 9.84 10.25
CA ALA A 108 4.85 8.72 10.69
C ALA A 108 4.11 9.04 12.00
N LEU A 109 4.81 9.59 12.99
CA LEU A 109 4.20 10.00 14.26
C LEU A 109 3.17 11.12 14.08
N GLN A 110 3.46 12.10 13.23
CA GLN A 110 2.52 13.19 12.93
C GLN A 110 1.30 12.72 12.13
N PHE A 111 1.46 11.70 11.28
CA PHE A 111 0.35 11.11 10.55
C PHE A 111 -0.67 10.49 11.52
N GLY A 112 -0.18 9.79 12.55
CA GLY A 112 -1.00 9.18 13.60
C GLY A 112 -1.83 8.00 13.08
N VAL A 113 -2.87 7.63 13.83
CA VAL A 113 -3.81 6.56 13.45
C VAL A 113 -5.08 7.19 12.91
N LYS A 114 -5.59 6.67 11.79
CA LYS A 114 -6.81 7.15 11.14
C LYS A 114 -7.71 5.98 10.77
N GLN A 115 -9.02 6.24 10.74
CA GLN A 115 -9.97 5.40 10.01
C GLN A 115 -10.24 6.07 8.66
N CYS A 116 -9.92 5.39 7.57
CA CYS A 116 -10.14 5.91 6.22
C CYS A 116 -10.96 4.91 5.42
N LYS A 117 -11.83 5.41 4.56
CA LYS A 117 -12.39 4.59 3.49
C LYS A 117 -11.31 4.37 2.44
N VAL A 118 -11.16 3.12 2.04
CA VAL A 118 -10.16 2.70 1.05
C VAL A 118 -10.86 1.98 -0.07
N THR A 119 -10.59 2.39 -1.30
CA THR A 119 -10.94 1.62 -2.48
C THR A 119 -9.75 0.75 -2.86
N VAL A 120 -9.95 -0.56 -2.91
CA VAL A 120 -8.94 -1.54 -3.33
C VAL A 120 -9.30 -2.07 -4.71
N TYR A 121 -8.34 -2.06 -5.61
CA TYR A 121 -8.40 -2.67 -6.93
C TYR A 121 -7.52 -3.92 -6.88
N ILE A 122 -8.16 -5.08 -6.81
CA ILE A 122 -7.52 -6.39 -6.72
C ILE A 122 -7.36 -6.93 -8.15
N PRO A 123 -6.13 -7.22 -8.61
CA PRO A 123 -5.91 -7.76 -9.94
C PRO A 123 -6.51 -9.16 -10.04
N ASP A 124 -7.12 -9.49 -11.18
CA ASP A 124 -7.64 -10.84 -11.43
C ASP A 124 -6.49 -11.85 -11.62
N ASN A 125 -5.34 -11.40 -12.14
CA ASN A 125 -4.14 -12.23 -12.30
C ASN A 125 -2.86 -11.49 -11.86
N LEU A 126 -1.87 -12.24 -11.38
CA LEU A 126 -0.57 -11.67 -10.96
C LEU A 126 0.19 -10.97 -12.09
N THR A 127 -0.08 -11.30 -13.36
CA THR A 127 0.52 -10.65 -14.53
C THR A 127 -0.01 -9.25 -14.78
N ASP A 128 -1.10 -8.86 -14.12
CA ASP A 128 -1.72 -7.54 -14.28
C ASP A 128 -1.13 -6.48 -13.32
N VAL A 129 -0.20 -6.87 -12.44
CA VAL A 129 0.50 -6.05 -11.43
C VAL A 129 1.62 -5.19 -12.02
#